data_AF-A0A3A1V1I7-F1
#
_entry.id   AF-A0A3A1V1I7-F1
#
_cell.length_a   1.000
_cell.length_b   1.000
_cell.length_c   1.000
_cell.angle_alpha   90.00
_cell.angle_beta   90.00
_cell.angle_gamma   90.00
#
_symmetry.space_group_name_H-M   'P 1'
#
loop_
_entity.id
_entity.type
_entity.pdbx_description
1 polymer ?
#
loop_
_entity_poly.entity_id
_entity_poly.type
_entity_poly.pdbx_seq_one_letter_code
_entity_poly.pdbx_strand_id
1 'polypeptide(L)'
;MLLPIIDKYIASSTNVELFYMPITLPVLITAVLFAICHLQYYRLSTQSIRFMIFAFLGGILLGAMAEMTESILFSVILHLVFNISAVYVAKRKGAYHHASELDSVK
;
A
#
# COMPACT_ATOMS: atom_id res chain seq x y z
N MET A 1 1.09 -3.95 12.74
CA MET A 1 0.48 -4.09 14.08
C MET A 1 1.17 -3.17 15.08
N LEU A 2 0.88 -1.87 15.05
CA LEU A 2 1.36 -0.88 16.04
C LEU A 2 0.26 0.12 16.46
N LEU A 3 -0.88 0.14 15.75
CA LEU A 3 -1.98 1.09 15.96
C LEU A 3 -2.47 1.16 17.43
N PRO A 4 -2.82 0.05 18.11
CA PRO A 4 -3.36 0.13 19.47
C PRO A 4 -2.31 0.51 20.53
N ILE A 5 -1.02 0.41 20.20
CA ILE A 5 0.08 0.77 21.10
C ILE A 5 0.39 2.27 20.96
N ILE A 6 0.34 2.81 19.74
CA ILE A 6 0.65 4.22 19.47
C ILE A 6 -0.50 5.13 19.91
N ASP A 7 -1.75 4.70 19.74
CA ASP A 7 -2.95 5.46 20.13
C ASP A 7 -3.00 5.80 21.62
N LYS A 8 -2.38 4.96 22.46
CA LYS A 8 -2.29 5.16 23.90
C LYS A 8 -1.32 6.26 24.33
N TYR A 9 -0.37 6.63 23.47
CA TYR A 9 0.69 7.61 23.78
C TYR A 9 0.55 8.92 23.00
N ILE A 10 -0.22 8.94 21.92
CA ILE A 10 -0.45 10.13 21.10
C ILE A 10 -1.91 10.50 21.26
N ALA A 11 -2.20 11.55 22.04
CA ALA A 11 -3.53 12.11 22.13
C ALA A 11 -4.06 12.39 20.71
N SER A 12 -5.09 11.64 20.30
CA SER A 12 -5.72 11.72 18.99
C SER A 12 -6.25 13.13 18.76
N SER A 13 -5.38 13.97 18.21
CA SER A 13 -5.68 15.33 17.79
C SER A 13 -5.96 15.22 16.30
N THR A 14 -7.23 15.41 15.94
CA THR A 14 -7.68 15.49 14.54
C THR A 14 -6.94 16.62 13.86
N ASN A 15 -6.12 16.32 12.86
CA ASN A 15 -5.32 17.34 12.17
C ASN A 15 -5.61 17.42 10.66
N VAL A 16 -6.24 16.43 10.02
CA VAL A 16 -6.61 16.49 8.59
C VAL A 16 -7.82 15.59 8.30
N GLU A 17 -8.79 16.07 7.51
CA GLU A 17 -9.88 15.26 6.95
C GLU A 17 -9.60 14.92 5.48
N LEU A 18 -9.79 13.65 5.09
CA LEU A 18 -9.67 13.21 3.70
C LEU A 18 -10.88 12.34 3.35
N PHE A 19 -11.63 12.70 2.30
CA PHE A 19 -12.87 12.00 1.91
C PHE A 19 -13.86 11.80 3.07
N TYR A 20 -14.06 12.82 3.92
CA TYR A 20 -14.93 12.76 5.11
C TYR A 20 -14.50 11.73 6.17
N MET A 21 -13.30 11.16 6.06
CA MET A 21 -12.70 10.34 7.11
C MET A 21 -11.65 11.16 7.88
N PRO A 22 -11.72 11.21 9.22
CA PRO A 22 -10.70 11.85 10.03
C PRO A 22 -9.40 11.03 9.91
N ILE A 23 -8.31 11.68 9.53
CA ILE A 23 -6.99 11.07 9.54
C ILE A 23 -6.29 11.46 10.83
N THR A 24 -5.99 10.46 11.64
CA THR A 24 -5.20 10.64 12.86
C THR A 24 -3.70 10.54 12.57
N LEU A 25 -2.89 11.12 13.46
CA LEU A 25 -1.43 11.04 13.36
C LEU A 25 -0.91 9.58 13.32
N PRO A 26 -1.46 8.63 14.12
CA PRO A 26 -1.11 7.21 14.03
C PRO A 26 -1.35 6.60 12.65
N VAL A 27 -2.45 6.94 11.97
CA VAL A 27 -2.74 6.49 10.60
C VAL A 27 -1.68 7.00 9.63
N LEU A 28 -1.28 8.27 9.75
CA LEU A 28 -0.27 8.85 8.88
C LEU A 28 1.10 8.18 9.08
N ILE A 29 1.51 7.99 10.35
CA ILE A 29 2.79 7.34 10.69
C ILE A 29 2.81 5.89 10.18
N THR A 30 1.71 5.16 10.37
CA THR A 30 1.62 3.77 9.88
C THR A 30 1.61 3.68 8.37
N ALA A 31 0.97 4.63 7.66
CA ALA A 31 1.02 4.71 6.20
C ALA A 31 2.44 4.99 5.68
N VAL A 32 3.20 5.88 6.32
CA VAL A 32 4.61 6.14 5.99
C VAL A 32 5.46 4.89 6.20
N LEU A 33 5.36 4.26 7.38
CA LEU A 33 6.11 3.04 7.68
C LEU A 33 5.78 1.90 6.70
N PHE A 34 4.50 1.77 6.34
CA PHE A 34 4.05 0.81 5.35
C PHE A 34 4.67 1.05 3.96
N ALA A 35 4.70 2.30 3.50
CA ALA A 35 5.34 2.65 2.23
C ALA A 35 6.85 2.37 2.23
N ILE A 36 7.55 2.66 3.34
CA ILE A 36 8.99 2.38 3.50
C ILE A 36 9.26 0.87 3.50
N CYS A 37 8.44 0.06 4.16
CA CYS A 37 8.57 -1.41 4.14
C CYS A 37 8.50 -1.98 2.72
N HIS A 38 7.71 -1.37 1.82
CA HIS A 38 7.67 -1.78 0.41
C HIS A 38 8.88 -1.29 -0.39
N LEU A 39 9.55 -0.22 0.03
CA LEU A 39 10.78 0.25 -0.58
C LEU A 39 11.97 -0.70 -0.33
N GLN A 40 11.96 -1.40 0.81
CA GLN A 40 13.08 -2.26 1.25
C GLN A 40 13.35 -3.45 0.31
N TYR A 41 12.40 -3.83 -0.56
CA TYR A 41 12.53 -4.98 -1.46
C TYR A 41 12.94 -4.62 -2.90
N TYR A 42 12.95 -3.33 -3.28
CA TYR A 42 13.19 -2.90 -4.65
C TYR A 42 14.37 -1.92 -4.75
N ARG A 43 15.27 -2.12 -5.73
CA ARG A 43 16.21 -1.07 -6.16
C ARG A 43 15.41 0.19 -6.52
N LEU A 44 15.91 1.36 -6.11
CA LEU A 44 15.32 2.67 -6.42
C LEU A 44 15.19 2.83 -7.95
N SER A 45 13.99 2.57 -8.44
CA SER A 45 13.61 2.67 -9.85
C SER A 45 12.31 3.45 -9.91
N THR A 46 12.07 4.12 -11.04
CA THR A 46 10.84 4.90 -11.28
C THR A 46 9.58 4.07 -11.06
N GLN A 47 9.62 2.76 -11.31
CA GLN A 47 8.51 1.84 -11.03
C GLN A 47 8.31 1.65 -9.52
N SER A 48 9.38 1.50 -8.75
CA SER A 48 9.35 1.36 -7.29
C SER A 48 8.77 2.60 -6.61
N ILE A 49 9.10 3.80 -7.10
CA ILE A 49 8.54 5.07 -6.60
C ILE A 49 7.03 5.13 -6.83
N ARG A 50 6.55 4.70 -8.00
CA ARG A 50 5.11 4.63 -8.29
C ARG A 50 4.39 3.68 -7.34
N PHE A 51 4.97 2.51 -7.06
CA PHE A 51 4.41 1.57 -6.09
C PHE A 51 4.45 2.13 -4.67
N MET A 52 5.48 2.89 -4.30
CA MET A 52 5.58 3.54 -3.00
C MET A 52 4.47 4.58 -2.79
N ILE A 53 4.19 5.43 -3.79
CA ILE A 53 3.08 6.40 -3.74
C ILE A 53 1.74 5.68 -3.61
N PHE A 54 1.56 4.58 -4.35
CA PHE A 54 0.34 3.78 -4.29
C PHE A 54 0.16 3.12 -2.92
N ALA A 55 1.24 2.57 -2.34
CA ALA A 55 1.26 2.00 -1.01
C ALA A 55 0.98 3.04 0.08
N PHE A 56 1.52 4.25 -0.07
CA PHE A 56 1.28 5.35 0.86
C PHE A 56 -0.19 5.80 0.85
N LEU A 57 -0.76 6.06 -0.33
CA LEU A 57 -2.18 6.43 -0.48
C LEU A 57 -3.11 5.32 0.00
N GLY A 58 -2.80 4.06 -0.35
CA GLY A 58 -3.53 2.89 0.12
C GLY A 58 -3.44 2.73 1.65
N GLY A 59 -2.26 2.98 2.23
CA GLY A 59 -2.03 2.93 3.66
C GLY A 59 -2.81 3.98 4.45
N ILE A 60 -2.93 5.20 3.93
CA ILE A 60 -3.76 6.25 4.54
C ILE A 60 -5.23 5.84 4.54
N LEU A 61 -5.76 5.42 3.38
CA LEU A 61 -7.16 5.01 3.25
C LEU A 61 -7.47 3.82 4.16
N LEU A 62 -6.58 2.82 4.19
CA LEU A 62 -6.75 1.63 5.02
C LEU A 62 -6.62 1.92 6.50
N GLY A 63 -5.66 2.75 6.88
CA GLY A 63 -5.48 3.12 8.29
C GLY A 63 -6.71 3.84 8.81
N ALA A 64 -7.26 4.78 8.03
CA ALA A 64 -8.51 5.46 8.38
C ALA A 64 -9.70 4.49 8.46
N MET A 65 -9.86 3.60 7.49
CA MET A 65 -10.93 2.59 7.54
C MET A 65 -10.77 1.59 8.69
N ALA A 66 -9.55 1.15 8.98
CA ALA A 66 -9.26 0.21 10.06
C ALA A 66 -9.47 0.86 11.44
N GLU A 67 -9.19 2.15 11.57
CA GLU A 67 -9.48 2.93 12.77
C GLU A 67 -10.98 3.11 12.97
N MET A 68 -11.74 3.40 11.91
CA MET A 68 -13.20 3.54 11.99
C MET A 68 -13.94 2.21 12.24
N THR A 69 -13.43 1.11 11.69
CA THR A 69 -14.10 -0.20 11.76
C THR A 69 -13.54 -1.10 12.88
N GLU A 70 -12.46 -0.67 13.54
CA GLU A 70 -11.64 -1.45 14.48
C GLU A 70 -11.25 -2.84 13.95
N SER A 71 -11.29 -3.04 12.63
CA SER A 71 -11.20 -4.34 11.98
C SER A 71 -10.06 -4.39 10.98
N ILE A 72 -9.21 -5.40 11.15
CA ILE A 72 -8.09 -5.69 10.24
C ILE A 72 -8.54 -6.34 8.92
N LEU A 73 -9.79 -6.79 8.83
CA LEU A 73 -10.28 -7.59 7.72
C LEU A 73 -10.13 -6.85 6.38
N PHE A 74 -10.45 -5.55 6.36
CA PHE A 74 -10.30 -4.69 5.18
C PHE A 74 -8.84 -4.58 4.73
N SER A 75 -7.92 -4.50 5.69
CA SER A 75 -6.49 -4.45 5.41
C SER A 75 -5.96 -5.73 4.78
N VAL A 76 -6.43 -6.88 5.27
CA VAL A 76 -6.06 -8.21 4.74
C VAL A 76 -6.63 -8.43 3.34
N ILE A 77 -7.91 -8.12 3.11
CA ILE A 77 -8.56 -8.29 1.80
C ILE A 77 -7.84 -7.46 0.75
N LEU A 78 -7.52 -6.19 1.04
CA LEU A 78 -6.86 -5.35 0.05
C LEU A 78 -5.41 -5.81 -0.21
N HIS A 79 -4.68 -6.25 0.82
CA HIS A 79 -3.36 -6.87 0.62
C HIS A 79 -3.41 -8.07 -0.32
N LEU A 80 -4.43 -8.93 -0.16
CA LEU A 80 -4.64 -10.07 -1.05
C LEU A 80 -4.89 -9.62 -2.49
N VAL A 81 -5.78 -8.64 -2.70
CA VAL A 81 -6.09 -8.09 -4.02
C VAL A 81 -4.85 -7.46 -4.67
N PHE A 82 -4.05 -6.71 -3.92
CA PHE A 82 -2.79 -6.16 -4.41
C PHE A 82 -1.79 -7.24 -4.79
N ASN A 83 -1.66 -8.29 -3.97
CA ASN A 83 -0.76 -9.39 -4.25
C ASN A 83 -1.18 -10.12 -5.55
N ILE A 84 -2.48 -10.40 -5.71
CA ILE A 84 -3.04 -10.98 -6.94
C ILE A 84 -2.77 -10.06 -8.14
N SER A 85 -2.99 -8.75 -7.99
CA SER A 85 -2.74 -7.77 -9.06
C SER A 85 -1.28 -7.73 -9.47
N ALA A 86 -0.36 -7.80 -8.50
CA ALA A 86 1.08 -7.86 -8.75
C ALA A 86 1.46 -9.13 -9.53
N VAL A 87 0.92 -10.29 -9.14
CA VAL A 87 1.12 -11.56 -9.85
C VAL A 87 0.54 -11.50 -11.27
N TYR A 88 -0.64 -10.91 -11.44
CA TYR A 88 -1.29 -10.78 -12.74
C TYR A 88 -0.47 -9.87 -13.68
N VAL A 89 -0.02 -8.72 -13.19
CA VAL A 89 0.84 -7.80 -13.96
C VAL A 89 2.18 -8.45 -14.30
N ALA A 90 2.79 -9.20 -13.37
CA ALA A 90 4.03 -9.93 -13.60
C ALA A 90 3.87 -11.01 -14.69
N LYS A 91 2.79 -11.81 -14.62
CA LYS A 91 2.46 -12.80 -15.66
C LYS A 91 2.25 -12.14 -17.02
N ARG A 92 1.57 -11.00 -17.08
CA ARG A 92 1.34 -10.27 -18.33
C ARG A 92 2.66 -9.77 -18.93
N LYS A 93 3.55 -9.19 -18.12
CA LYS A 93 4.88 -8.73 -18.57
C LYS A 93 5.77 -9.89 -19.04
N GLY A 94 5.74 -11.04 -18.35
CA GLY A 94 6.46 -12.25 -18.78
C GLY A 94 5.93 -12.80 -20.12
N ALA A 95 4.61 -12.81 -20.31
CA ALA A 95 3.99 -13.21 -21.57
C ALA A 95 4.35 -12.27 -22.74
N TYR A 96 4.46 -10.97 -22.49
CA TYR A 96 4.95 -10.00 -23.49
C TYR A 96 6.41 -10.26 -23.89
N HIS A 97 7.27 -10.62 -22.93
CA HIS A 97 8.69 -10.89 -23.19
C HIS A 97 8.88 -12.14 -24.08
N HIS A 98 8.05 -13.18 -23.87
CA HIS A 98 8.07 -14.38 -24.69
C HIS A 98 7.47 -14.17 -26.09
N ALA A 99 6.43 -13.34 -26.21
CA ALA A 99 5.85 -12.98 -27.50
C ALA A 99 6.83 -12.14 -28.34
N SER A 100 7.59 -11.22 -27.72
CA SER A 100 8.59 -10.41 -28.44
C SER A 100 9.81 -11.20 -28.93
N GLU A 101 10.20 -12.27 -28.24
CA GLU A 101 11.28 -13.16 -28.73
C GLU A 101 10.84 -13.94 -29.97
N LEU A 102 9.60 -14.44 -30.00
CA LEU A 102 9.06 -15.19 -31.13
C LEU A 102 8.87 -14.34 -32.41
N ASP A 103 8.57 -13.05 -32.26
CA ASP A 103 8.46 -12.12 -33.40
C ASP A 103 9.82 -11.60 -33.89
N SER A 104 10.90 -11.73 -33.11
CA SER A 104 12.26 -11.34 -33.52
C SER A 104 13.04 -12.42 -34.29
N VAL A 105 12.50 -13.65 -34.36
CA VAL A 105 13.11 -14.82 -35.03
C VAL A 105 12.49 -15.06 -36.43
N LYS A 106 11.56 -14.20 -36.86
CA LYS A 106 11.01 -14.19 -38.23
C LYS A 106 11.67 -13.11 -39.08
#